data_AF-J9EK00-F1
#
_entry.id   AF-J9EK00-F1
#
_cell.length_a   1.000
_cell.length_b   1.000
_cell.length_c   1.000
_cell.angle_alpha   90.00
_cell.angle_beta   90.00
_cell.angle_gamma   90.00
#
_symmetry.space_group_name_H-M   'P 1'
#
loop_
_entity.id
_entity.type
_entity.pdbx_description
1 polymer ?
#
loop_
_entity_poly.entity_id
_entity_poly.type
_entity_poly.pdbx_seq_one_letter_code
_entity_poly.pdbx_strand_id
1 'polypeptide(L)'
;VIIQNNDIELVGNIIQSIAESFGITEIQTTAQFPREIAKLNDITEKLHEMYIMRDRLSATIAERSNSIKEMLVRAEDARTINQFRLMRKYYQKMHTLNQAMVAEHKIRCNNHEELLKVLRNLNKVIEQGSRLRVGAPASRLISACRNAIVEEHFDMLQKIILFGV
;
A
#
# COMPACT_ATOMS: atom_id res chain seq x y z
N VAL A 1 -21.90 -1.98 -28.25
CA VAL A 1 -21.84 -3.45 -28.06
C VAL A 1 -22.05 -3.73 -26.58
N ILE A 2 -22.91 -4.67 -26.23
CA ILE A 2 -23.10 -5.11 -24.84
C ILE A 2 -22.52 -6.52 -24.73
N ILE A 3 -21.53 -6.70 -23.86
CA ILE A 3 -20.90 -7.99 -23.58
C ILE A 3 -21.29 -8.38 -22.17
N GLN A 4 -22.00 -9.48 -22.01
CA GLN A 4 -22.39 -10.01 -20.71
C GLN A 4 -21.45 -11.17 -20.35
N ASN A 5 -20.61 -10.95 -19.36
CA ASN A 5 -19.78 -11.99 -18.76
C ASN A 5 -19.44 -11.61 -17.32
N ASN A 6 -19.12 -12.62 -16.51
CA ASN A 6 -18.71 -12.44 -15.12
C ASN A 6 -17.19 -12.30 -14.96
N ASP A 7 -16.40 -12.67 -15.98
CA ASP A 7 -14.95 -12.61 -15.97
C ASP A 7 -14.44 -11.33 -16.65
N ILE A 8 -13.84 -10.44 -15.85
CA ILE A 8 -13.27 -9.17 -16.32
C ILE A 8 -12.11 -9.38 -17.30
N GLU A 9 -11.31 -10.42 -17.11
CA GLU A 9 -10.12 -10.67 -17.92
C GLU A 9 -10.51 -11.18 -19.31
N LEU A 10 -11.50 -12.07 -19.38
CA LEU A 10 -12.04 -12.55 -20.64
C LEU A 10 -12.70 -11.42 -21.44
N VAL A 11 -13.49 -10.57 -20.79
CA VAL A 11 -14.13 -9.41 -21.45
C VAL A 11 -13.07 -8.44 -21.95
N GLY A 12 -12.03 -8.17 -21.17
CA GLY A 12 -10.88 -7.37 -21.60
C GLY A 12 -10.22 -7.95 -22.86
N ASN A 13 -9.91 -9.25 -22.87
CA ASN A 13 -9.33 -9.93 -24.03
C ASN A 13 -10.21 -9.81 -25.29
N ILE A 14 -11.53 -9.96 -25.14
CA ILE A 14 -12.47 -9.83 -26.25
C ILE A 14 -12.45 -8.39 -26.80
N ILE A 15 -12.50 -7.38 -25.93
CA ILE A 15 -12.48 -5.97 -26.35
C ILE A 15 -11.18 -5.64 -27.09
N GLN A 16 -10.02 -6.08 -26.56
CA GLN A 16 -8.74 -5.88 -27.23
C GLN A 16 -8.70 -6.56 -28.60
N SER A 17 -9.16 -7.81 -28.70
CA SER A 17 -9.17 -8.57 -29.96
C SER A 17 -10.09 -7.94 -31.00
N ILE A 18 -11.25 -7.42 -30.58
CA ILE A 18 -12.16 -6.66 -31.45
C ILE A 18 -11.46 -5.39 -31.94
N ALA A 19 -10.84 -4.63 -31.05
CA ALA A 19 -10.16 -3.40 -31.45
C ALA A 19 -9.03 -3.66 -32.46
N GLU A 20 -8.24 -4.70 -32.23
CA GLU A 20 -7.17 -5.13 -33.14
C GLU A 20 -7.72 -5.58 -34.49
N SER A 21 -8.77 -6.41 -34.50
CA SER A 21 -9.38 -6.92 -35.73
C SER A 21 -10.00 -5.83 -36.61
N PHE A 22 -10.56 -4.78 -35.99
CA PHE A 22 -11.19 -3.66 -36.69
C PHE A 22 -10.28 -2.45 -36.87
N GLY A 23 -9.03 -2.50 -36.37
CA GLY A 23 -8.09 -1.37 -36.43
C GLY A 23 -8.54 -0.14 -35.64
N ILE A 24 -9.30 -0.32 -34.56
CA ILE A 24 -9.82 0.79 -33.75
C ILE A 24 -8.74 1.26 -32.77
N THR A 25 -8.39 2.55 -32.84
CA THR A 25 -7.33 3.14 -32.02
C THR A 25 -7.77 3.46 -30.60
N GLU A 26 -9.05 3.78 -30.38
CA GLU A 26 -9.56 4.19 -29.07
C GLU A 26 -10.94 3.58 -28.77
N ILE A 27 -11.08 2.99 -27.58
CA ILE A 27 -12.35 2.49 -27.06
C ILE A 27 -12.49 2.91 -25.61
N GLN A 28 -13.59 3.59 -25.31
CA GLN A 28 -14.05 3.84 -23.95
C GLN A 28 -15.18 2.87 -23.59
N THR A 29 -15.15 2.37 -22.36
CA THR A 29 -16.14 1.42 -21.87
C THR A 29 -16.69 1.83 -20.52
N THR A 30 -17.98 1.57 -20.34
CA THR A 30 -18.63 1.55 -19.03
C THR A 30 -18.77 0.09 -18.63
N ALA A 31 -18.19 -0.28 -17.50
CA ALA A 31 -18.16 -1.64 -17.02
C ALA A 31 -18.82 -1.76 -15.65
N GLN A 32 -19.54 -2.86 -15.42
CA GLN A 32 -20.18 -3.12 -14.14
C GLN A 32 -19.90 -4.56 -13.72
N PHE A 33 -18.97 -4.72 -12.77
CA PHE A 33 -18.57 -6.00 -12.22
C PHE A 33 -18.74 -6.01 -10.68
N PRO A 34 -19.96 -6.22 -10.16
CA PRO A 34 -20.26 -6.12 -8.72
C PRO A 34 -19.33 -6.94 -7.81
N ARG A 35 -18.95 -8.14 -8.27
CA ARG A 35 -18.07 -9.05 -7.51
C ARG A 35 -16.63 -8.53 -7.41
N GLU A 36 -16.08 -8.02 -8.50
CA GLU A 36 -14.71 -7.47 -8.51
C GLU A 36 -14.63 -6.15 -7.76
N ILE A 37 -15.69 -5.32 -7.80
CA ILE A 37 -15.80 -4.10 -6.98
C ILE A 37 -15.82 -4.46 -5.50
N ALA A 38 -16.59 -5.47 -5.09
CA ALA A 38 -16.63 -5.88 -3.68
C ALA A 38 -15.25 -6.33 -3.17
N LYS A 39 -14.48 -7.06 -4.01
CA LYS A 39 -13.09 -7.43 -3.69
C LYS A 39 -12.18 -6.20 -3.63
N LEU A 40 -12.34 -5.24 -4.54
CA LEU A 40 -11.58 -4.00 -4.53
C LEU A 40 -11.83 -3.20 -3.23
N ASN A 41 -13.05 -3.23 -2.71
CA ASN A 41 -13.41 -2.54 -1.47
C ASN A 41 -12.73 -3.20 -0.27
N ASP A 42 -12.75 -4.52 -0.19
CA ASP A 42 -12.03 -5.28 0.85
C ASP A 42 -10.51 -5.03 0.78
N ILE A 43 -9.93 -5.01 -0.43
CA ILE A 43 -8.51 -4.64 -0.65
C ILE A 43 -8.22 -3.22 -0.17
N THR A 44 -9.12 -2.29 -0.46
CA THR A 44 -9.00 -0.87 -0.11
C THR A 44 -9.07 -0.65 1.40
N GLU A 45 -10.01 -1.29 2.07
CA GLU A 45 -10.17 -1.20 3.52
C GLU A 45 -8.93 -1.77 4.24
N LYS A 46 -8.48 -2.95 3.82
CA LYS A 46 -7.22 -3.54 4.31
C LYS A 46 -6.03 -2.61 4.08
N LEU A 47 -5.93 -2.01 2.89
CA LEU A 47 -4.86 -1.08 2.56
C LEU A 47 -4.84 0.13 3.51
N HIS A 48 -6.02 0.69 3.81
CA HIS A 48 -6.15 1.80 4.76
C HIS A 48 -5.68 1.40 6.18
N GLU A 49 -6.10 0.24 6.68
CA GLU A 49 -5.63 -0.27 7.98
C GLU A 49 -4.11 -0.46 8.01
N MET A 50 -3.51 -0.99 6.94
CA MET A 50 -2.06 -1.20 6.85
C MET A 50 -1.29 0.11 6.82
N TYR A 51 -1.83 1.16 6.19
CA TYR A 51 -1.23 2.50 6.21
C TYR A 51 -1.26 3.12 7.62
N ILE A 52 -2.39 3.03 8.32
CA ILE A 52 -2.48 3.47 9.72
C ILE A 52 -1.47 2.72 10.59
N MET A 53 -1.37 1.39 10.42
CA MET A 53 -0.41 0.57 11.16
C MET A 53 1.03 0.96 10.85
N ARG A 54 1.37 1.21 9.58
CA ARG A 54 2.70 1.68 9.15
C ARG A 54 3.08 2.98 9.85
N ASP A 55 2.18 3.94 9.91
CA ASP A 55 2.46 5.26 10.49
C ASP A 55 2.64 5.17 12.01
N ARG A 56 1.77 4.39 12.67
CA ARG A 56 1.93 4.09 14.09
C ARG A 56 3.26 3.41 14.40
N LEU A 57 3.65 2.37 13.66
CA LEU A 57 4.93 1.68 13.86
C LEU A 57 6.12 2.60 13.60
N SER A 58 6.02 3.49 12.61
CA SER A 58 7.07 4.46 12.30
C SER A 58 7.26 5.46 13.43
N ALA A 59 6.18 5.96 14.02
CA ALA A 59 6.22 6.84 15.18
C ALA A 59 6.83 6.15 16.41
N THR A 60 6.40 4.92 16.72
CA THR A 60 6.92 4.16 17.88
C THR A 60 8.42 3.87 17.73
N ILE A 61 8.88 3.47 16.54
CA ILE A 61 10.30 3.22 16.30
C ILE A 61 11.13 4.52 16.44
N ALA A 62 10.61 5.65 15.97
CA ALA A 62 11.28 6.94 16.14
C ALA A 62 11.41 7.33 17.63
N GLU A 63 10.33 7.17 18.40
CA GLU A 63 10.32 7.42 19.85
C GLU A 63 11.31 6.53 20.60
N ARG A 64 11.34 5.22 20.28
CA ARG A 64 12.30 4.29 20.88
C ARG A 64 13.74 4.61 20.51
N SER A 65 13.99 4.99 19.24
CA SER A 65 15.32 5.40 18.79
C SER A 65 15.81 6.63 19.57
N ASN A 66 14.94 7.61 19.78
CA ASN A 66 15.26 8.78 20.60
C ASN A 66 15.51 8.40 22.07
N SER A 67 14.69 7.52 22.65
CA SER A 67 14.88 7.00 24.01
C SER A 67 16.22 6.27 24.18
N ILE A 68 16.64 5.47 23.18
CA ILE A 68 17.94 4.78 23.21
C ILE A 68 19.09 5.79 23.18
N LYS A 69 19.02 6.80 22.30
CA LYS A 69 20.03 7.88 22.24
C LYS A 69 20.13 8.64 23.56
N GLU A 70 19.00 8.98 24.16
CA GLU A 70 18.96 9.64 25.47
C GLU A 70 19.59 8.78 26.57
N MET A 71 19.28 7.47 26.61
CA MET A 71 19.89 6.56 27.58
C MET A 71 21.41 6.41 27.37
N LEU A 72 21.87 6.44 26.11
CA LEU A 72 23.29 6.42 25.79
C LEU A 72 24.02 7.66 26.33
N VAL A 73 23.48 8.86 26.09
CA VAL A 73 24.05 10.11 26.62
C VAL A 73 24.15 10.05 28.15
N ARG A 74 23.07 9.64 28.83
CA ARG A 74 23.06 9.50 30.29
C ARG A 74 24.04 8.45 30.82
N ALA A 75 24.24 7.37 30.07
CA ALA A 75 25.24 6.35 30.42
C ALA A 75 26.67 6.90 30.31
N GLU A 76 26.97 7.68 29.28
CA GLU A 76 28.27 8.32 29.08
C GLU A 76 28.54 9.42 30.11
N ASP A 77 27.52 10.21 30.47
CA ASP A 77 27.63 11.19 31.56
C ASP A 77 27.98 10.49 32.87
N ALA A 78 27.26 9.42 33.22
CA ALA A 78 27.51 8.62 34.41
C ALA A 78 28.92 8.00 34.40
N ARG A 79 29.41 7.58 33.23
CA ARG A 79 30.77 7.07 33.04
C ARG A 79 31.81 8.17 33.30
N THR A 80 31.58 9.37 32.77
CA THR A 80 32.49 10.52 32.91
C THR A 80 32.67 10.94 34.38
N ILE A 81 31.61 10.86 35.18
CA ILE A 81 31.66 11.13 36.63
C ILE A 81 31.98 9.90 37.50
N ASN A 82 32.45 8.79 36.89
CA ASN A 82 32.80 7.53 37.55
C ASN A 82 31.67 6.86 38.37
N GLN A 83 30.41 7.14 38.05
CA GLN A 83 29.24 6.52 38.69
C GLN A 83 28.85 5.20 38.00
N PHE A 84 29.70 4.18 38.13
CA PHE A 84 29.53 2.89 37.43
C PHE A 84 28.24 2.13 37.77
N ARG A 85 27.69 2.28 39.00
CA ARG A 85 26.41 1.68 39.38
C ARG A 85 25.25 2.27 38.56
N LEU A 86 25.27 3.58 38.32
CA LEU A 86 24.25 4.28 37.56
C LEU A 86 24.41 4.00 36.05
N MET A 87 25.65 4.00 35.57
CA MET A 87 26.00 3.57 34.20
C MET A 87 25.42 2.19 33.86
N ARG A 88 25.61 1.20 34.74
CA ARG A 88 25.06 -0.16 34.55
C ARG A 88 23.53 -0.17 34.44
N LYS A 89 22.84 0.64 35.24
CA LYS A 89 21.37 0.76 35.16
C LYS A 89 20.93 1.34 33.82
N TYR A 90 21.62 2.36 33.31
CA TYR A 90 21.30 2.94 32.00
C TYR A 90 21.56 1.95 30.85
N TYR A 91 22.68 1.23 30.86
CA TYR A 91 22.92 0.18 29.86
C TYR A 91 21.90 -0.97 29.92
N GLN A 92 21.47 -1.39 31.11
CA GLN A 92 20.42 -2.39 31.26
C GLN A 92 19.10 -1.89 30.64
N LYS A 93 18.69 -0.65 30.94
CA LYS A 93 17.49 -0.05 30.36
C LYS A 93 17.60 0.11 28.83
N MET A 94 18.76 0.53 28.35
CA MET A 94 19.06 0.61 26.92
C MET A 94 18.96 -0.75 26.23
N HIS A 95 19.46 -1.81 26.86
CA HIS A 95 19.38 -3.17 26.33
C HIS A 95 17.92 -3.63 26.19
N THR A 96 17.09 -3.41 27.21
CA THR A 96 15.66 -3.72 27.15
C THR A 96 14.95 -2.94 26.04
N LEU A 97 15.25 -1.64 25.89
CA LEU A 97 14.69 -0.81 24.81
C LEU A 97 15.13 -1.31 23.43
N ASN A 98 16.39 -1.72 23.28
CA ASN A 98 16.92 -2.26 22.04
C ASN A 98 16.24 -3.59 21.65
N GLN A 99 16.04 -4.50 22.61
CA GLN A 99 15.30 -5.74 22.36
C GLN A 99 13.87 -5.47 21.90
N ALA A 100 13.18 -4.53 22.54
CA ALA A 100 11.83 -4.12 22.13
C ALA A 100 11.82 -3.50 20.72
N MET A 101 12.81 -2.64 20.40
CA MET A 101 12.94 -2.04 19.07
C MET A 101 13.17 -3.10 17.98
N VAL A 102 13.98 -4.12 18.24
CA VAL A 102 14.20 -5.24 17.30
C VAL A 102 12.90 -6.01 17.06
N ALA A 103 12.11 -6.27 18.10
CA ALA A 103 10.82 -6.92 17.96
C ALA A 103 9.83 -6.09 17.11
N GLU A 104 9.72 -4.79 17.37
CA GLU A 104 8.89 -3.89 16.58
C GLU A 104 9.36 -3.74 15.13
N HIS A 105 10.67 -3.71 14.91
CA HIS A 105 11.24 -3.71 13.57
C HIS A 105 10.80 -4.95 12.78
N LYS A 106 10.78 -6.13 13.42
CA LYS A 106 10.30 -7.36 12.79
C LYS A 106 8.82 -7.26 12.41
N ILE A 107 7.97 -6.67 13.27
CA ILE A 107 6.56 -6.42 12.97
C ILE A 107 6.42 -5.45 11.79
N ARG A 108 7.22 -4.39 11.75
CA ARG A 108 7.24 -3.44 10.62
C ARG A 108 7.61 -4.11 9.30
N CYS A 109 8.64 -4.97 9.29
CA CYS A 109 9.01 -5.74 8.10
C CYS A 109 7.85 -6.62 7.61
N ASN A 110 7.20 -7.35 8.53
CA ASN A 110 6.05 -8.18 8.19
C ASN A 110 4.88 -7.35 7.63
N ASN A 111 4.54 -6.23 8.26
CA ASN A 111 3.51 -5.31 7.76
C ASN A 111 3.85 -4.78 6.36
N HIS A 112 5.11 -4.44 6.12
CA HIS A 112 5.56 -3.96 4.80
C HIS A 112 5.47 -5.05 3.72
N GLU A 113 5.83 -6.29 4.03
CA GLU A 113 5.71 -7.41 3.10
C GLU A 113 4.25 -7.69 2.72
N GLU A 114 3.34 -7.69 3.69
CA GLU A 114 1.90 -7.85 3.44
C GLU A 114 1.32 -6.67 2.63
N LEU A 115 1.71 -5.43 2.96
CA LEU A 115 1.32 -4.25 2.21
C LEU A 115 1.72 -4.35 0.73
N LEU A 116 2.94 -4.83 0.44
CA LEU A 116 3.39 -5.04 -0.94
C LEU A 116 2.56 -6.10 -1.68
N LYS A 117 2.10 -7.17 -0.98
CA LYS A 117 1.21 -8.17 -1.58
C LYS A 117 -0.15 -7.57 -1.94
N VAL A 118 -0.73 -6.79 -1.04
CA VAL A 118 -2.02 -6.10 -1.27
C VAL A 118 -1.90 -5.12 -2.43
N LEU A 119 -0.83 -4.32 -2.50
CA LEU A 119 -0.58 -3.39 -3.60
C LEU A 119 -0.38 -4.08 -4.95
N ARG A 120 0.26 -5.26 -4.99
CA ARG A 120 0.36 -6.07 -6.22
C ARG A 120 -1.01 -6.54 -6.69
N ASN A 121 -1.86 -6.99 -5.77
CA ASN A 121 -3.23 -7.39 -6.11
C ASN A 121 -4.05 -6.20 -6.63
N LEU A 122 -3.93 -5.03 -6.00
CA LEU A 122 -4.59 -3.80 -6.46
C LEU A 122 -4.13 -3.42 -7.88
N ASN A 123 -2.83 -3.45 -8.15
CA ASN A 123 -2.28 -3.18 -9.49
C ASN A 123 -2.82 -4.15 -10.54
N LYS A 124 -2.99 -5.43 -10.20
CA LYS A 124 -3.60 -6.41 -11.11
C LYS A 124 -5.05 -6.05 -11.44
N VAL A 125 -5.85 -5.61 -10.47
CA VAL A 125 -7.23 -5.17 -10.70
C VAL A 125 -7.27 -3.90 -11.57
N ILE A 126 -6.37 -2.95 -11.34
CA ILE A 126 -6.24 -1.73 -12.17
C ILE A 126 -5.89 -2.09 -13.61
N GLU A 127 -4.96 -3.03 -13.80
CA GLU A 127 -4.58 -3.52 -15.13
C GLU A 127 -5.75 -4.20 -15.83
N GLN A 128 -6.48 -5.09 -15.14
CA GLN A 128 -7.69 -5.71 -15.66
C GLN A 128 -8.75 -4.66 -16.05
N GLY A 129 -8.95 -3.62 -15.24
CA GLY A 129 -9.85 -2.50 -15.56
C GLY A 129 -9.38 -1.64 -16.72
N SER A 130 -8.06 -1.50 -16.91
CA SER A 130 -7.46 -0.80 -18.06
C SER A 130 -7.66 -1.58 -19.36
N ARG A 131 -7.53 -2.92 -19.33
CA ARG A 131 -7.74 -3.80 -20.50
C ARG A 131 -9.17 -3.83 -21.01
N LEU A 132 -10.14 -3.27 -20.28
CA LEU A 132 -11.48 -3.03 -20.80
C LEU A 132 -11.52 -1.86 -21.80
N ARG A 133 -10.46 -1.06 -21.90
CA ARG A 133 -10.37 0.14 -22.74
C ARG A 133 -9.19 0.01 -23.71
N VAL A 134 -9.21 0.79 -24.78
CA VAL A 134 -8.15 0.76 -25.81
C VAL A 134 -7.65 2.18 -26.06
N GLY A 135 -6.34 2.33 -26.22
CA GLY A 135 -5.70 3.61 -26.53
C GLY A 135 -5.61 4.58 -25.35
N ALA A 136 -5.77 5.88 -25.60
CA ALA A 136 -5.63 6.94 -24.60
C ALA A 136 -6.53 6.76 -23.35
N PRO A 137 -7.79 6.29 -23.44
CA PRO A 137 -8.63 6.01 -22.27
C PRO A 137 -8.03 5.00 -21.27
N ALA A 138 -7.30 3.98 -21.76
CA ALA A 138 -6.67 2.96 -20.91
C ALA A 138 -5.52 3.55 -20.08
N SER A 139 -4.71 4.41 -20.71
CA SER A 139 -3.60 5.13 -20.05
C SER A 139 -4.12 6.16 -19.05
N ARG A 140 -5.17 6.92 -19.40
CA ARG A 140 -5.82 7.88 -18.49
C ARG A 140 -6.33 7.22 -17.21
N LEU A 141 -6.93 6.04 -17.31
CA LEU A 141 -7.40 5.27 -16.15
C LEU A 141 -6.24 4.89 -15.23
N ILE A 142 -5.14 4.35 -15.77
CA ILE A 142 -3.98 3.95 -14.94
C ILE A 142 -3.41 5.17 -14.21
N SER A 143 -3.26 6.30 -14.90
CA SER A 143 -2.76 7.53 -14.30
C SER A 143 -3.69 8.04 -13.19
N ALA A 144 -5.01 8.04 -13.42
CA ALA A 144 -5.97 8.45 -12.40
C ALA A 144 -6.01 7.51 -11.19
N CYS A 145 -5.94 6.19 -11.40
CA CYS A 145 -5.84 5.24 -10.30
C CYS A 145 -4.55 5.42 -9.50
N ARG A 146 -3.42 5.70 -10.16
CA ARG A 146 -2.16 6.00 -9.47
C ARG A 146 -2.25 7.29 -8.64
N ASN A 147 -2.84 8.35 -9.20
CA ASN A 147 -3.04 9.60 -8.47
C ASN A 147 -3.95 9.39 -7.25
N ALA A 148 -5.04 8.63 -7.40
CA ALA A 148 -5.94 8.31 -6.30
C ALA A 148 -5.26 7.50 -5.19
N ILE A 149 -4.28 6.63 -5.52
CA ILE A 149 -3.48 5.91 -4.52
C ILE A 149 -2.52 6.86 -3.79
N VAL A 150 -1.89 7.79 -4.51
CA VAL A 150 -0.95 8.76 -3.93
C VAL A 150 -1.66 9.75 -3.00
N GLU A 151 -2.86 10.18 -3.36
CA GLU A 151 -3.71 11.07 -2.56
C GLU A 151 -4.51 10.32 -1.48
N GLU A 152 -4.36 9.00 -1.37
CA GLU A 152 -5.10 8.13 -0.43
C GLU A 152 -6.64 8.23 -0.58
N HIS A 153 -7.12 8.63 -1.75
CA HIS A 153 -8.54 8.77 -2.10
C HIS A 153 -9.10 7.46 -2.69
N PHE A 154 -9.15 6.42 -1.87
CA PHE A 154 -9.50 5.09 -2.36
C PHE A 154 -10.97 4.93 -2.80
N ASP A 155 -11.89 5.76 -2.30
CA ASP A 155 -13.30 5.80 -2.74
C ASP A 155 -13.44 6.13 -4.23
N MET A 156 -12.47 6.87 -4.78
CA MET A 156 -12.45 7.26 -6.19
C MET A 156 -12.02 6.10 -7.09
N LEU A 157 -11.26 5.12 -6.59
CA LEU A 157 -10.77 3.99 -7.40
C LEU A 157 -11.92 3.19 -8.02
N GLN A 158 -12.99 2.97 -7.25
CA GLN A 158 -14.18 2.26 -7.74
C GLN A 158 -14.83 3.03 -8.90
N LYS A 159 -15.02 4.34 -8.74
CA LYS A 159 -15.66 5.19 -9.76
C LYS A 159 -14.82 5.25 -11.03
N ILE A 160 -13.51 5.42 -10.89
CA ILE A 160 -12.56 5.50 -12.01
C ILE A 160 -12.56 4.19 -12.81
N ILE A 161 -12.59 3.03 -12.14
CA ILE A 161 -12.56 1.73 -12.84
C ILE A 161 -13.86 1.48 -13.62
N LEU A 162 -15.02 1.83 -13.04
CA LEU A 162 -16.34 1.55 -13.63
C LEU A 162 -16.70 2.51 -14.76
N PHE A 163 -16.50 3.81 -14.55
CA PHE A 163 -17.00 4.85 -15.45
C PHE A 163 -15.88 5.54 -16.25
N GLY A 164 -14.63 5.39 -15.82
CA GLY A 164 -13.49 6.10 -16.39
C GLY A 164 -13.27 7.47 -15.75
N VAL A 165 -12.46 8.29 -16.42
CA VAL A 165 -12.14 9.68 -16.06
C VAL A 165 -12.76 10.60 -17.10
#